data_AF-A0A960ZJW7-F1
#
_entry.id   AF-A0A960ZJW7-F1
#
_cell.length_a   1.000
_cell.length_b   1.000
_cell.length_c   1.000
_cell.angle_alpha   90.00
_cell.angle_beta   90.00
_cell.angle_gamma   90.00
#
_symmetry.space_group_name_H-M   'P 1'
#
loop_
_entity.id
_entity.type
_entity.pdbx_description
1 polymer ?
#
loop_
_entity_poly.entity_id
_entity_poly.type
_entity_poly.pdbx_seq_one_letter_code
_entity_poly.pdbx_strand_id
1 'polypeptide(L)'
;MKELLTKVYNFPIFMGTLWSTGPLSQLPALQDFVKGYMRSLANSVIWAKGKSKVETPDQMAKEWQRLMPDAEHFPVTDSDERTGYAEIHLHCPLRGTGNAAACWRLMEFDRAIVESFGGQLIVVESQSTSGKDFCRVAIRKQGEDVSDLATAYNPRVEN
;
A
#
# COMPACT_ATOMS: atom_id res chain seq x y z
N MET A 1 13.79 -18.00 -12.04
CA MET A 1 13.86 -16.74 -11.24
C MET A 1 12.47 -16.24 -10.81
N LYS A 2 11.49 -16.07 -11.71
CA LYS A 2 10.10 -15.71 -11.36
C LYS A 2 9.43 -16.67 -10.37
N GLU A 3 9.56 -17.98 -10.60
CA GLU A 3 9.00 -19.00 -9.70
C GLU A 3 9.61 -18.95 -8.30
N LEU A 4 10.92 -18.72 -8.21
CA LEU A 4 11.60 -18.57 -6.92
C LEU A 4 11.09 -17.34 -6.18
N LEU A 5 10.99 -16.19 -6.86
CA LEU A 5 10.43 -14.97 -6.28
C LEU A 5 8.98 -15.14 -5.84
N THR A 6 8.17 -15.89 -6.59
CA THR A 6 6.78 -16.19 -6.19
C THR A 6 6.72 -17.08 -4.94
N LYS A 7 7.63 -18.05 -4.80
CA LYS A 7 7.74 -18.90 -3.59
C LYS A 7 8.23 -18.12 -2.36
N VAL A 8 9.13 -17.16 -2.59
CA VAL A 8 9.73 -16.30 -1.55
C VAL A 8 8.76 -15.17 -1.15
N TYR A 9 7.89 -14.73 -2.05
CA TYR A 9 6.85 -13.76 -1.74
C TYR A 9 5.67 -14.43 -1.02
N ASN A 10 5.90 -14.75 0.25
CA ASN A 10 4.90 -15.29 1.16
C ASN A 10 4.73 -14.36 2.37
N PHE A 11 3.67 -14.60 3.14
CA PHE A 11 3.29 -13.75 4.26
C PHE A 11 4.39 -13.55 5.32
N PRO A 12 5.09 -14.60 5.81
CA PRO A 12 6.21 -14.41 6.74
C PRO A 12 7.32 -13.48 6.23
N ILE A 13 7.71 -13.63 4.96
CA ILE A 13 8.78 -12.81 4.36
C ILE A 13 8.30 -11.36 4.17
N PHE A 14 7.05 -11.19 3.76
CA PHE A 14 6.42 -9.88 3.68
C PHE A 14 6.43 -9.19 5.06
N MET A 15 6.00 -9.89 6.11
CA MET A 15 6.00 -9.35 7.47
C MET A 15 7.41 -9.03 7.97
N GLY A 16 8.39 -9.91 7.75
CA GLY A 16 9.79 -9.63 8.10
C GLY A 16 10.34 -8.37 7.39
N THR A 17 9.94 -8.17 6.13
CA THR A 17 10.30 -6.96 5.37
C THR A 17 9.62 -5.72 5.93
N LEU A 18 8.33 -5.81 6.26
CA LEU A 18 7.58 -4.72 6.88
C LEU A 18 8.21 -4.31 8.22
N TRP A 19 8.53 -5.28 9.08
CA TRP A 19 9.10 -5.03 10.41
C TRP A 19 10.50 -4.45 10.37
N SER A 20 11.34 -4.84 9.42
CA SER A 20 12.68 -4.27 9.27
C SER A 20 12.66 -2.85 8.70
N THR A 21 11.70 -2.55 7.82
CA THR A 21 11.62 -1.26 7.14
C THR A 21 10.78 -0.22 7.88
N GLY A 22 9.89 -0.64 8.77
CA GLY A 22 9.11 0.23 9.65
C GLY A 22 9.98 1.24 10.40
N PRO A 23 10.97 0.82 11.22
CA PRO A 23 11.88 1.74 11.91
C PRO A 23 12.67 2.64 10.96
N LEU A 24 13.14 2.11 9.83
CA LEU A 24 13.88 2.90 8.83
C LEU A 24 13.03 4.01 8.22
N SER A 25 11.73 3.76 8.01
CA SER A 25 10.79 4.75 7.46
C SER A 25 10.54 5.95 8.39
N GLN A 26 10.86 5.82 9.68
CA GLN A 26 10.76 6.91 10.65
C GLN A 26 11.93 7.89 10.57
N LEU A 27 13.04 7.53 9.92
CA LEU A 27 14.22 8.38 9.78
C LEU A 27 14.10 9.26 8.52
N PRO A 28 13.95 10.60 8.64
CA PRO A 28 13.76 11.48 7.48
C PRO A 28 14.93 11.40 6.49
N ALA A 29 16.16 11.23 6.98
CA ALA A 29 17.36 11.11 6.16
C ALA A 29 17.37 9.88 5.23
N LEU A 30 16.56 8.85 5.52
CA LEU A 30 16.47 7.64 4.70
C LEU A 30 15.20 7.61 3.83
N GLN A 31 14.45 8.71 3.76
CA GLN A 31 13.16 8.76 3.06
C GLN A 31 13.23 8.25 1.62
N ASP A 32 14.15 8.79 0.81
CA ASP A 32 14.23 8.45 -0.60
C ASP A 32 14.73 7.02 -0.82
N PHE A 33 15.63 6.56 0.06
CA PHE A 33 16.07 5.18 0.07
C PHE A 33 14.91 4.22 0.36
N VAL A 34 14.13 4.47 1.42
CA VAL A 34 12.99 3.62 1.80
C VAL A 34 11.96 3.58 0.67
N LYS A 35 11.61 4.73 0.08
CA LYS A 35 10.67 4.77 -1.05
C LYS A 35 11.21 4.01 -2.27
N GLY A 36 12.47 4.21 -2.63
CA GLY A 36 13.11 3.50 -3.75
C GLY A 36 13.14 1.99 -3.52
N TYR A 37 13.45 1.55 -2.30
CA TYR A 37 13.43 0.15 -1.91
C TYR A 37 12.01 -0.45 -2.00
N MET A 38 11.00 0.22 -1.44
CA MET A 38 9.60 -0.22 -1.51
C MET A 38 9.08 -0.34 -2.94
N ARG A 39 9.37 0.66 -3.78
CA ARG A 39 9.01 0.62 -5.20
C ARG A 39 9.73 -0.51 -5.95
N SER A 40 10.98 -0.81 -5.60
CA SER A 40 11.72 -1.94 -6.18
C SER A 40 11.13 -3.31 -5.79
N LEU A 41 10.67 -3.45 -4.54
CA LEU A 41 9.94 -4.63 -4.08
C LEU A 41 8.62 -4.81 -4.84
N ALA A 42 7.82 -3.73 -4.96
CA ALA A 42 6.58 -3.73 -5.73
C ALA A 42 6.82 -4.18 -7.18
N ASN A 43 7.82 -3.61 -7.85
CA ASN A 43 8.19 -3.98 -9.22
C ASN A 43 8.59 -5.46 -9.35
N SER A 44 9.25 -6.02 -8.34
CA SER A 44 9.61 -7.44 -8.31
C SER A 44 8.38 -8.34 -8.19
N VAL A 45 7.40 -7.95 -7.37
CA VAL A 45 6.10 -8.64 -7.24
C VAL A 45 5.32 -8.58 -8.55
N ILE A 46 5.21 -7.40 -9.16
CA ILE A 46 4.53 -7.20 -10.46
C ILE A 46 5.20 -8.06 -11.55
N TRP A 47 6.53 -8.07 -11.60
CA TRP A 47 7.27 -8.86 -12.59
C TRP A 47 7.07 -10.37 -12.41
N ALA A 48 7.00 -10.84 -11.16
CA ALA A 48 6.82 -12.24 -10.82
C ALA A 48 5.38 -12.73 -11.02
N LYS A 49 4.39 -12.00 -10.47
CA LYS A 49 2.96 -12.37 -10.48
C LYS A 49 2.18 -11.86 -11.70
N GLY A 50 2.77 -10.95 -12.49
CA GLY A 50 2.09 -10.27 -13.58
C GLY A 50 0.99 -9.31 -13.10
N LYS A 51 0.38 -8.58 -14.04
CA LYS A 51 -0.78 -7.72 -13.79
C LYS A 51 -1.90 -8.02 -14.78
N SER A 52 -3.13 -7.94 -14.30
CA SER A 52 -4.35 -8.04 -15.10
C SER A 52 -4.69 -6.68 -15.72
N LYS A 53 -5.48 -6.68 -16.81
CA LYS A 53 -6.13 -5.45 -17.28
C LYS A 53 -7.29 -5.14 -16.32
N VAL A 54 -7.35 -3.91 -15.81
CA VAL A 54 -8.39 -3.44 -14.89
C VAL A 54 -8.99 -2.14 -15.41
N GLU A 55 -10.30 -2.00 -15.33
CA GLU A 55 -11.03 -0.85 -15.90
C GLU A 55 -11.96 -0.18 -14.88
N THR A 56 -12.33 -0.86 -13.80
CA THR A 56 -13.20 -0.34 -12.75
C THR A 56 -12.47 -0.23 -11.40
N PRO A 57 -12.92 0.64 -10.49
CA PRO A 57 -12.33 0.76 -9.15
C PRO A 57 -12.37 -0.55 -8.34
N ASP A 58 -13.47 -1.31 -8.43
CA ASP A 58 -13.60 -2.66 -7.85
C ASP A 58 -12.53 -3.63 -8.38
N GLN A 59 -12.32 -3.66 -9.71
CA GLN A 59 -11.29 -4.50 -10.32
C GLN A 59 -9.89 -4.08 -9.88
N MET A 60 -9.64 -2.78 -9.72
CA MET A 60 -8.37 -2.26 -9.22
C MET A 60 -8.11 -2.71 -7.77
N ALA A 61 -9.10 -2.63 -6.89
CA ALA A 61 -8.98 -3.09 -5.51
C ALA A 61 -8.74 -4.60 -5.42
N LYS A 62 -9.47 -5.39 -6.23
CA LYS A 62 -9.28 -6.85 -6.32
C LYS A 62 -7.91 -7.23 -6.89
N GLU A 63 -7.41 -6.48 -7.88
CA GLU A 63 -6.07 -6.72 -8.43
C GLU A 63 -4.96 -6.37 -7.44
N TRP A 64 -5.11 -5.28 -6.68
CA TRP A 64 -4.23 -4.96 -5.55
C TRP A 64 -4.22 -6.10 -4.52
N GLN A 65 -5.40 -6.57 -4.08
CA GLN A 65 -5.52 -7.70 -3.15
C GLN A 65 -4.87 -8.97 -3.72
N ARG A 66 -5.11 -9.31 -4.99
CA ARG A 66 -4.50 -10.47 -5.66
C ARG A 66 -2.98 -10.43 -5.62
N LEU A 67 -2.40 -9.23 -5.66
CA LEU A 67 -0.95 -9.02 -5.61
C LEU A 67 -0.39 -9.08 -4.19
N MET A 68 -1.21 -8.98 -3.15
CA MET A 68 -0.79 -9.19 -1.76
C MET A 68 -0.38 -10.65 -1.51
N PRO A 69 0.43 -10.94 -0.47
CA PRO A 69 0.90 -12.29 -0.18
C PRO A 69 -0.19 -13.19 0.41
N ASP A 70 -1.22 -12.60 1.02
CA ASP A 70 -2.35 -13.29 1.64
C ASP A 70 -3.58 -12.38 1.57
N ALA A 71 -4.66 -12.82 0.93
CA ALA A 71 -5.83 -11.98 0.71
C ALA A 71 -6.64 -11.73 2.00
N GLU A 72 -6.56 -12.61 3.00
CA GLU A 72 -7.34 -12.50 4.25
C GLU A 72 -6.98 -11.24 5.05
N HIS A 73 -5.72 -10.84 4.99
CA HIS A 73 -5.23 -9.63 5.65
C HIS A 73 -5.48 -8.35 4.85
N PHE A 74 -5.97 -8.45 3.62
CA PHE A 74 -6.16 -7.33 2.71
C PHE A 74 -7.56 -7.36 2.08
N PRO A 75 -8.64 -7.41 2.87
CA PRO A 75 -10.00 -7.53 2.33
C PRO A 75 -10.38 -6.27 1.53
N VAL A 76 -10.93 -6.49 0.34
CA VAL A 76 -11.70 -5.48 -0.39
C VAL A 76 -13.08 -5.40 0.28
N THR A 77 -13.45 -4.22 0.78
CA THR A 77 -14.62 -4.07 1.66
C THR A 77 -15.82 -3.47 0.95
N ASP A 78 -15.59 -2.55 0.01
CA ASP A 78 -16.66 -1.88 -0.72
C ASP A 78 -16.14 -1.28 -2.03
N SER A 79 -17.04 -0.89 -2.92
CA SER A 79 -16.69 -0.11 -4.10
C SER A 79 -17.88 0.70 -4.61
N ASP A 80 -17.60 1.92 -5.06
CA ASP A 80 -18.51 2.74 -5.83
C ASP A 80 -18.00 2.95 -7.28
N GLU A 81 -18.69 3.80 -8.05
CA GLU A 81 -18.34 4.08 -9.46
C GLU A 81 -16.93 4.66 -9.65
N ARG A 82 -16.37 5.31 -8.62
CA ARG A 82 -15.08 6.02 -8.65
C ARG A 82 -14.02 5.42 -7.76
N THR A 83 -14.42 4.70 -6.71
CA THR A 83 -13.54 4.32 -5.61
C THR A 83 -13.71 2.86 -5.22
N GLY A 84 -12.62 2.10 -5.19
CA GLY A 84 -12.55 0.82 -4.51
C GLY A 84 -12.00 1.02 -3.10
N TYR A 85 -12.62 0.42 -2.10
CA TYR A 85 -12.18 0.48 -0.71
C TYR A 85 -11.65 -0.87 -0.26
N ALA A 86 -10.56 -0.83 0.50
CA ALA A 86 -10.00 -2.01 1.12
C ALA A 86 -9.38 -1.68 2.48
N GLU A 87 -9.07 -2.73 3.22
CA GLU A 87 -8.44 -2.62 4.53
C GLU A 87 -7.15 -3.42 4.60
N ILE A 88 -6.28 -3.08 5.55
CA ILE A 88 -5.01 -3.77 5.81
C ILE A 88 -4.99 -4.18 7.29
N HIS A 89 -5.19 -5.46 7.54
CA HIS A 89 -5.36 -6.08 8.88
C HIS A 89 -4.07 -6.67 9.44
N LEU A 90 -2.93 -6.09 9.05
CA LEU A 90 -1.62 -6.49 9.57
C LEU A 90 -1.28 -5.73 10.85
N HIS A 91 -0.52 -6.35 11.74
CA HIS A 91 0.12 -5.62 12.83
C HIS A 91 1.26 -4.75 12.29
N CYS A 92 0.96 -3.48 12.01
CA CYS A 92 1.91 -2.52 11.45
C CYS A 92 2.95 -2.10 12.51
N PRO A 93 4.27 -2.11 12.19
CA PRO A 93 5.31 -1.64 13.12
C PRO A 93 5.22 -0.14 13.44
N LEU A 94 4.44 0.63 12.67
CA LEU A 94 4.18 2.05 12.91
C LEU A 94 2.89 2.29 13.71
N ARG A 95 2.17 1.24 14.12
CA ARG A 95 0.91 1.37 14.87
C ARG A 95 1.11 2.21 16.14
N GLY A 96 0.27 3.23 16.32
CA GLY A 96 0.30 4.09 17.50
C GLY A 96 1.51 5.02 17.64
N THR A 97 2.39 5.08 16.64
CA THR A 97 3.59 5.95 16.69
C THR A 97 3.28 7.44 16.49
N GLY A 98 2.10 7.79 15.96
CA GLY A 98 1.75 9.15 15.55
C GLY A 98 2.43 9.61 14.25
N ASN A 99 3.30 8.79 13.64
CA ASN A 99 4.11 9.20 12.50
C ASN A 99 3.42 8.87 11.16
N ALA A 100 2.51 9.73 10.73
CA ALA A 100 1.80 9.60 9.46
C ALA A 100 2.74 9.69 8.23
N ALA A 101 3.80 10.51 8.30
CA ALA A 101 4.79 10.64 7.24
C ALA A 101 5.56 9.31 6.99
N ALA A 102 5.98 8.63 8.06
CA ALA A 102 6.63 7.32 7.98
C ALA A 102 5.69 6.28 7.37
N CYS A 103 4.43 6.26 7.80
CA CYS A 103 3.41 5.39 7.23
C CYS A 103 3.25 5.65 5.73
N TRP A 104 3.15 6.92 5.33
CA TRP A 104 3.06 7.28 3.93
C TRP A 104 4.26 6.74 3.14
N ARG A 105 5.50 6.90 3.62
CA ARG A 105 6.70 6.35 2.95
C ARG A 105 6.64 4.82 2.81
N LEU A 106 6.19 4.12 3.85
CA LEU A 106 6.10 2.66 3.86
C LEU A 106 5.05 2.14 2.87
N MET A 107 3.92 2.85 2.77
CA MET A 107 2.83 2.58 1.80
C MET A 107 3.20 2.87 0.33
N GLU A 108 4.46 3.21 0.05
CA GLU A 108 4.96 3.34 -1.32
C GLU A 108 4.92 2.01 -2.07
N PHE A 109 5.03 0.88 -1.36
CA PHE A 109 4.90 -0.44 -1.96
C PHE A 109 3.51 -0.62 -2.60
N ASP A 110 2.45 -0.38 -1.84
CA ASP A 110 1.07 -0.48 -2.29
C ASP A 110 0.76 0.52 -3.41
N ARG A 111 1.23 1.77 -3.27
CA ARG A 111 1.06 2.79 -4.33
C ARG A 111 1.74 2.38 -5.63
N ALA A 112 2.97 1.88 -5.58
CA ALA A 112 3.68 1.43 -6.77
C ALA A 112 2.99 0.23 -7.44
N ILE A 113 2.39 -0.68 -6.66
CA ILE A 113 1.55 -1.75 -7.19
C ILE A 113 0.37 -1.18 -7.97
N VAL A 114 -0.38 -0.28 -7.35
CA VAL A 114 -1.62 0.28 -7.92
C VAL A 114 -1.34 1.17 -9.14
N GLU A 115 -0.28 1.98 -9.09
CA GLU A 115 0.21 2.77 -10.23
C GLU A 115 0.51 1.90 -11.45
N SER A 116 1.01 0.67 -11.24
CA SER A 116 1.42 -0.22 -12.33
C SER A 116 0.27 -0.63 -13.24
N PHE A 117 -0.97 -0.57 -12.77
CA PHE A 117 -2.18 -0.87 -13.54
C PHE A 117 -3.10 0.35 -13.67
N GLY A 118 -2.55 1.56 -13.54
CA GLY A 118 -3.24 2.82 -13.85
C GLY A 118 -4.15 3.34 -12.75
N GLY A 119 -3.97 2.87 -11.51
CA GLY A 119 -4.66 3.44 -10.34
C GLY A 119 -3.77 4.36 -9.52
N GLN A 120 -4.36 4.97 -8.50
CA GLN A 120 -3.71 5.64 -7.39
C GLN A 120 -4.30 5.12 -6.07
N LEU A 121 -3.45 4.90 -5.07
CA LEU A 121 -3.85 4.45 -3.73
C LEU A 121 -3.68 5.56 -2.70
N ILE A 122 -4.75 5.81 -1.95
CA ILE A 122 -4.85 6.82 -0.91
C ILE A 122 -5.06 6.09 0.41
N VAL A 123 -4.22 6.40 1.41
CA VAL A 123 -4.46 5.94 2.78
C VAL A 123 -5.45 6.89 3.41
N VAL A 124 -6.67 6.41 3.68
CA VAL A 124 -7.75 7.20 4.28
C VAL A 124 -7.62 7.18 5.79
N GLU A 125 -7.34 6.01 6.36
CA GLU A 125 -7.09 5.83 7.78
C GLU A 125 -5.82 5.00 7.98
N SER A 126 -4.91 5.49 8.84
CA SER A 126 -3.64 4.82 9.14
C SER A 126 -3.64 4.27 10.56
N GLN A 127 -3.11 3.06 10.76
CA GLN A 127 -2.82 2.52 12.10
C GLN A 127 -1.82 3.38 12.88
N SER A 128 -1.02 4.23 12.22
CA SER A 128 -0.06 5.10 12.91
C SER A 128 -0.74 6.22 13.70
N THR A 129 -1.95 6.65 13.31
CA THR A 129 -2.62 7.83 13.90
C THR A 129 -4.08 7.62 14.30
N SER A 130 -4.81 6.68 13.69
CA SER A 130 -6.26 6.51 13.88
C SER A 130 -6.67 5.85 15.21
N GLY A 131 -5.74 5.17 15.88
CA GLY A 131 -6.05 4.29 17.02
C GLY A 131 -6.75 2.98 16.64
N LYS A 132 -6.99 2.73 15.35
CA LYS A 132 -7.52 1.45 14.82
C LYS A 132 -6.41 0.41 14.67
N ASP A 133 -6.82 -0.84 14.61
CA ASP A 133 -5.96 -2.00 14.38
C ASP A 133 -5.81 -2.39 12.89
N PHE A 134 -6.49 -1.68 11.99
CA PHE A 134 -6.32 -1.80 10.54
C PHE A 134 -6.11 -0.43 9.88
N CYS A 135 -5.53 -0.42 8.67
CA CYS A 135 -5.56 0.75 7.81
C CYS A 135 -6.75 0.65 6.86
N ARG A 136 -7.33 1.79 6.46
CA ARG A 136 -8.30 1.86 5.37
C ARG A 136 -7.68 2.58 4.18
N VAL A 137 -7.80 1.99 3.00
CA VAL A 137 -7.29 2.55 1.74
C VAL A 137 -8.42 2.73 0.73
N ALA A 138 -8.26 3.74 -0.11
CA ALA A 138 -9.10 4.03 -1.26
C ALA A 138 -8.25 3.94 -2.53
N ILE A 139 -8.78 3.29 -3.55
CA ILE A 139 -8.13 3.09 -4.84
C ILE A 139 -9.01 3.72 -5.92
N ARG A 140 -8.44 4.65 -6.69
CA ARG A 140 -9.09 5.31 -7.82
C ARG A 140 -8.25 5.17 -9.08
N LYS A 141 -8.81 5.50 -10.24
CA LYS A 141 -8.01 5.68 -11.47
C LYS A 141 -7.01 6.81 -11.29
N GLN A 142 -5.83 6.66 -11.87
CA GLN A 142 -4.79 7.68 -11.86
C GLN A 142 -5.32 8.98 -12.46
N GLY A 143 -5.12 10.10 -11.77
CA GLY A 143 -5.54 11.43 -12.24
C GLY A 143 -6.99 11.78 -11.94
N GLU A 144 -7.80 10.85 -11.42
CA GLU A 144 -9.08 11.23 -10.83
C GLU A 144 -8.89 12.13 -9.60
N ASP A 145 -9.84 13.04 -9.39
CA ASP A 145 -9.88 13.87 -8.20
C ASP A 145 -10.02 13.00 -6.95
N VAL A 146 -9.30 13.37 -5.90
CA VAL A 146 -9.24 12.71 -4.59
C VAL A 146 -9.49 13.70 -3.46
N SER A 147 -9.84 14.95 -3.78
CA SER A 147 -10.03 16.03 -2.81
C SER A 147 -11.19 15.77 -1.83
N ASP A 148 -12.14 14.93 -2.21
CA ASP A 148 -13.25 14.45 -1.36
C ASP A 148 -12.84 13.34 -0.39
N LEU A 149 -11.65 12.73 -0.56
CA LEU A 149 -11.15 11.70 0.35
C LEU A 149 -10.38 12.36 1.51
N ALA A 150 -10.77 12.05 2.74
CA ALA A 150 -9.94 12.33 3.90
C ALA A 150 -8.65 11.51 3.79
N THR A 151 -7.48 12.17 3.74
CA THR A 151 -6.19 11.47 3.64
C THR A 151 -5.52 11.43 5.00
N ALA A 152 -4.96 10.27 5.37
CA ALA A 152 -4.21 10.10 6.62
C ALA A 152 -2.91 10.92 6.66
N TYR A 153 -2.39 11.31 5.48
CA TYR A 153 -1.21 12.16 5.34
C TYR A 153 -1.21 12.85 3.97
N ASN A 154 -0.93 14.16 3.95
CA ASN A 154 -0.77 14.92 2.71
C ASN A 154 0.65 15.52 2.61
N PRO A 155 1.55 14.95 1.80
CA PRO A 155 2.92 15.44 1.68
C PRO A 155 3.03 16.84 1.07
N ARG A 156 1.98 17.37 0.43
CA ARG A 156 2.01 18.70 -0.22
C ARG A 156 1.73 19.85 0.74
N VAL A 157 1.17 19.57 1.92
CA VAL A 157 0.84 20.59 2.93
C VAL A 157 1.90 20.68 4.02
N GLU A 158 2.67 19.61 4.23
CA GLU A 158 3.66 19.50 5.32
C GLU A 158 5.12 19.77 4.88
N ASN A 159 5.34 20.30 3.68
CA ASN A 159 6.66 20.78 3.21
C ASN A 159 6.69 22.31 3.11
#